data_AF-A0A9X5SB13-F1
#
_entry.id   AF-A0A9X5SB13-F1
#
_cell.length_a   1.000
_cell.length_b   1.000
_cell.length_c   1.000
_cell.angle_alpha   90.00
_cell.angle_beta   90.00
_cell.angle_gamma   90.00
#
_symmetry.space_group_name_H-M   'P 1'
#
loop_
_entity.id
_entity.type
_entity.pdbx_description
1 polymer ?
#
loop_
_entity_poly.entity_id
_entity_poly.type
_entity_poly.pdbx_seq_one_letter_code
_entity_poly.pdbx_strand_id
1 'polypeptide(L)'
;MHLRTSIILFLSVLSLGACISNPSSAPTSSSSSTPINPFVKDYIYYFEHLDEAKAKNEQCLKDGVFKKVGVDMENADERQMIAEYPDDILMLNPGNTELSPCFAAWTANNAAEPLRKWQEENAKKEATNQKFEKQVSRFKAEWEKKYANEDWNTFYPEALRKESVQARNRKNRLEDRAKREAIDRIFVDKAEPFLNELKTKNIETLTKEIPQSCRKGAWDLIPSCKAYYHVLKEKFSGKTVSELAGMEKQYNGSKHLPAPVLSAAYRSAVEGNSEKMDKALMLDYRKLNTEYMQCTKKIGDKIAATESQINNTEHFTPSFYLELYPECVITNQVMERLELPSNLSKVVDREVWMKLGKHTWETEANREKEYEQLEKTPEVAQTKTILAQKYAQTPWQNFISTVEKDYPVNMADIFSGTEEEPKQKQKQHQIMVIALNQVFTDKIQPLVDELAKNSIDKLIAEIPASCRDEGKIDWLADSQCKVYSRALSKKFQNQTLEELSASKDKYENKDEDGFLLVYVAYSSVLHEKERKQYLELSNDDTKREAAYRQCLKNISGIIEKSYISEEDSASSYARRAPGCLAFSSSLRIEESRFDYFTETLLNKKRFQQASVVKQN
;
A
#
# COMPACT_ATOMS: atom_id res chain seq x y z
N MET A 1 -17.57 -57.19 -12.83
CA MET A 1 -17.63 -58.64 -12.51
C MET A 1 -16.40 -59.04 -11.73
N HIS A 2 -16.55 -60.03 -10.85
CA HIS A 2 -15.52 -60.93 -10.30
C HIS A 2 -14.59 -61.51 -11.40
N LEU A 3 -13.40 -62.10 -11.14
CA LEU A 3 -12.66 -62.47 -9.90
C LEU A 3 -11.18 -62.84 -10.22
N ARG A 4 -10.40 -63.19 -9.18
CA ARG A 4 -9.17 -64.04 -9.16
C ARG A 4 -7.86 -63.40 -9.68
N THR A 5 -6.68 -63.62 -9.08
CA THR A 5 -6.26 -64.27 -7.79
C THR A 5 -4.86 -63.71 -7.42
N SER A 6 -4.57 -63.35 -6.15
CA SER A 6 -3.89 -64.19 -5.12
C SER A 6 -2.52 -64.74 -5.57
N ILE A 7 -1.43 -64.52 -4.84
CA ILE A 7 -1.03 -65.14 -3.54
C ILE A 7 -0.29 -64.07 -2.69
N ILE A 8 -0.71 -63.68 -1.48
CA ILE A 8 -0.68 -64.37 -0.15
C ILE A 8 0.78 -64.52 0.37
N LEU A 9 1.29 -63.68 1.28
CA LEU A 9 1.04 -63.47 2.74
C LEU A 9 1.87 -64.38 3.67
N PHE A 10 2.48 -63.76 4.70
CA PHE A 10 2.62 -64.10 6.15
C PHE A 10 3.82 -63.27 6.69
N LEU A 11 3.68 -62.30 7.61
CA LEU A 11 3.41 -62.40 9.06
C LEU A 11 4.49 -63.25 9.79
N SER A 12 5.13 -62.83 10.90
CA SER A 12 5.04 -61.63 11.78
C SER A 12 6.30 -61.60 12.72
N VAL A 13 6.57 -60.72 13.72
CA VAL A 13 5.88 -59.57 14.37
C VAL A 13 6.89 -58.66 15.15
N LEU A 14 6.50 -57.44 15.53
CA LEU A 14 7.04 -56.48 16.54
C LEU A 14 8.56 -56.38 16.87
N SER A 15 9.08 -55.15 16.69
CA SER A 15 9.60 -54.31 17.82
C SER A 15 9.45 -52.82 17.48
N LEU A 16 9.54 -51.91 18.46
CA LEU A 16 9.20 -50.48 18.30
C LEU A 16 10.45 -49.59 18.11
N GLY A 17 10.33 -48.51 17.33
CA GLY A 17 11.32 -47.42 17.34
C GLY A 17 11.10 -46.32 16.28
N ALA A 18 10.80 -45.10 16.74
CA ALA A 18 10.87 -43.81 16.02
C ALA A 18 10.26 -43.69 14.60
N CYS A 19 9.16 -42.93 14.48
CA CYS A 19 8.61 -42.51 13.19
C CYS A 19 9.48 -41.42 12.53
N ILE A 20 9.97 -41.65 11.32
CA ILE A 20 10.45 -40.60 10.41
C ILE A 20 9.35 -40.38 9.35
N SER A 21 8.65 -39.26 9.44
CA SER A 21 7.66 -38.84 8.43
C SER A 21 8.26 -37.79 7.50
N ASN A 22 8.28 -38.08 6.19
CA ASN A 22 8.74 -37.15 5.15
C ASN A 22 7.99 -35.81 5.20
N PRO A 23 8.65 -34.70 4.82
CA PRO A 23 7.96 -33.44 4.56
C PRO A 23 7.07 -33.57 3.32
N SER A 24 5.75 -33.45 3.50
CA SER A 24 4.82 -33.36 2.38
C SER A 24 5.00 -32.02 1.66
N SER A 25 5.12 -32.08 0.34
CA SER A 25 5.04 -30.93 -0.56
C SER A 25 3.85 -30.02 -0.23
N ALA A 26 4.10 -28.72 -0.08
CA ALA A 26 3.07 -27.69 -0.03
C ALA A 26 2.60 -27.31 -1.45
N PRO A 27 1.37 -26.79 -1.65
CA PRO A 27 0.80 -26.64 -2.99
C PRO A 27 1.37 -25.45 -3.77
N THR A 28 1.84 -25.71 -4.99
CA THR A 28 2.11 -24.67 -6.00
C THR A 28 0.79 -24.17 -6.61
N SER A 29 0.08 -23.28 -5.92
CA SER A 29 -0.87 -22.30 -6.51
C SER A 29 -1.58 -21.50 -5.42
N SER A 30 -1.23 -20.22 -5.29
CA SER A 30 -2.02 -19.23 -4.53
C SER A 30 -1.87 -17.87 -5.21
N SER A 31 -2.67 -17.65 -6.25
CA SER A 31 -2.61 -16.46 -7.11
C SER A 31 -3.52 -15.34 -6.58
N SER A 32 -3.25 -14.90 -5.36
CA SER A 32 -3.92 -13.74 -4.75
C SER A 32 -2.89 -12.69 -4.34
N SER A 33 -3.14 -11.42 -4.68
CA SER A 33 -2.37 -10.27 -4.20
C SER A 33 -2.46 -10.05 -2.68
N THR A 34 -3.36 -10.77 -1.99
CA THR A 34 -3.44 -10.79 -0.52
C THR A 34 -2.24 -11.58 0.05
N PRO A 35 -1.34 -10.96 0.84
CA PRO A 35 -0.17 -11.67 1.36
C PRO A 35 -0.59 -12.76 2.34
N ILE A 36 -0.47 -14.04 1.96
CA ILE A 36 -0.53 -15.14 2.93
C ILE A 36 0.79 -15.11 3.70
N ASN A 37 0.86 -14.25 4.71
CA ASN A 37 2.03 -14.08 5.57
C ASN A 37 2.55 -15.48 6.00
N PRO A 38 3.72 -15.91 5.48
CA PRO A 38 4.17 -17.30 5.63
C PRO A 38 4.48 -17.64 7.09
N PHE A 39 4.68 -16.61 7.92
CA PHE A 39 5.06 -16.70 9.32
C PHE A 39 3.85 -16.71 10.28
N VAL A 40 2.59 -16.72 9.80
CA VAL A 40 1.39 -16.58 10.66
C VAL A 40 1.38 -17.55 11.86
N LYS A 41 1.93 -18.76 11.71
CA LYS A 41 2.07 -19.70 12.84
C LYS A 41 3.03 -19.19 13.92
N ASP A 42 4.21 -18.74 13.51
CA ASP A 42 5.24 -18.22 14.41
C ASP A 42 4.76 -16.90 15.05
N TYR A 43 4.11 -16.02 14.29
CA TYR A 43 3.49 -14.80 14.83
C TYR A 43 2.44 -15.14 15.90
N ILE A 44 1.48 -16.03 15.61
CA ILE A 44 0.48 -16.45 16.60
C ILE A 44 1.17 -17.05 17.84
N TYR A 45 2.18 -17.90 17.66
CA TYR A 45 2.93 -18.49 18.77
C TYR A 45 3.59 -17.44 19.65
N TYR A 46 4.38 -16.52 19.08
CA TYR A 46 5.13 -15.54 19.86
C TYR A 46 4.26 -14.44 20.47
N PHE A 47 3.13 -14.08 19.85
CA PHE A 47 2.13 -13.21 20.49
C PHE A 47 1.36 -13.91 21.62
N GLU A 48 1.20 -15.23 21.56
CA GLU A 48 0.67 -16.04 22.68
C GLU A 48 1.74 -16.27 23.79
N HIS A 49 3.04 -16.17 23.48
CA HIS A 49 4.18 -16.49 24.37
C HIS A 49 5.25 -15.38 24.40
N LEU A 50 4.90 -14.20 24.91
CA LEU A 50 5.76 -12.99 24.84
C LEU A 50 7.14 -13.13 25.52
N ASP A 51 7.27 -13.88 26.62
CA ASP A 51 8.56 -14.11 27.28
C ASP A 51 9.49 -14.98 26.40
N GLU A 52 8.93 -15.95 25.66
CA GLU A 52 9.68 -16.74 24.67
C GLU A 52 10.01 -15.90 23.43
N ALA A 53 9.11 -15.01 23.01
CA ALA A 53 9.38 -14.05 21.94
C ALA A 53 10.57 -13.14 22.27
N LYS A 54 10.64 -12.65 23.51
CA LYS A 54 11.78 -11.89 24.01
C LYS A 54 13.07 -12.73 24.00
N ALA A 55 13.06 -13.92 24.61
CA ALA A 55 14.24 -14.78 24.67
C ALA A 55 14.73 -15.18 23.27
N LYS A 56 13.81 -15.45 22.33
CA LYS A 56 14.15 -15.74 20.93
C LYS A 56 14.67 -14.51 20.19
N ASN A 57 14.11 -13.32 20.41
CA ASN A 57 14.62 -12.08 19.83
C ASN A 57 16.06 -11.77 20.31
N GLU A 58 16.31 -11.88 21.62
CA GLU A 58 17.65 -11.75 22.20
C GLU A 58 18.64 -12.75 21.57
N GLN A 59 18.21 -14.00 21.35
CA GLN A 59 19.00 -14.98 20.60
C GLN A 59 19.27 -14.54 19.16
N CYS A 60 18.25 -14.16 18.39
CA CYS A 60 18.38 -13.80 16.97
C CYS A 60 19.29 -12.59 16.73
N LEU A 61 19.27 -11.61 17.64
CA LEU A 61 20.17 -10.46 17.63
C LEU A 61 21.61 -10.87 17.97
N LYS A 62 21.81 -11.68 19.03
CA LYS A 62 23.12 -12.18 19.44
C LYS A 62 23.79 -13.07 18.39
N ASP A 63 23.02 -13.98 17.79
CA ASP A 63 23.47 -14.90 16.76
C ASP A 63 23.53 -14.20 15.37
N GLY A 64 23.20 -12.90 15.29
CA GLY A 64 23.38 -12.05 14.12
C GLY A 64 22.50 -12.44 12.93
N VAL A 65 21.36 -13.08 13.15
CA VAL A 65 20.53 -13.71 12.10
C VAL A 65 20.13 -12.72 10.99
N PHE A 66 19.75 -11.50 11.37
CA PHE A 66 19.39 -10.43 10.44
C PHE A 66 20.60 -9.87 9.68
N LYS A 67 21.71 -9.60 10.39
CA LYS A 67 22.94 -9.04 9.80
C LYS A 67 23.62 -10.03 8.82
N LYS A 68 23.50 -11.34 9.08
CA LYS A 68 23.90 -12.43 8.15
C LYS A 68 23.13 -12.42 6.81
N VAL A 69 21.96 -11.80 6.75
CA VAL A 69 21.15 -11.66 5.52
C VAL A 69 21.06 -10.23 5.00
N GLY A 70 21.87 -9.31 5.54
CA GLY A 70 21.99 -7.93 5.08
C GLY A 70 20.97 -6.94 5.63
N VAL A 71 20.19 -7.33 6.64
CA VAL A 71 19.11 -6.56 7.26
C VAL A 71 19.57 -5.88 8.55
N ASP A 72 19.23 -4.60 8.73
CA ASP A 72 19.27 -3.94 10.02
C ASP A 72 17.87 -3.82 10.66
N MET A 73 17.73 -4.36 11.87
CA MET A 73 16.47 -4.32 12.64
C MET A 73 16.39 -3.11 13.58
N GLU A 74 17.41 -2.25 13.60
CA GLU A 74 17.37 -0.97 14.31
C GLU A 74 16.71 0.11 13.41
N ASN A 75 16.95 0.10 12.11
CA ASN A 75 16.25 0.91 11.10
C ASN A 75 14.74 0.63 11.04
N ALA A 76 13.89 1.66 11.02
CA ALA A 76 12.43 1.52 11.01
C ALA A 76 11.86 1.10 9.64
N ASP A 77 12.47 1.57 8.56
CA ASP A 77 11.93 1.39 7.20
C ASP A 77 12.20 -0.02 6.67
N GLU A 78 13.34 -0.62 7.00
CA GLU A 78 13.67 -2.03 6.70
C GLU A 78 12.68 -2.99 7.37
N ARG A 79 12.32 -2.71 8.62
CA ARG A 79 11.32 -3.46 9.39
C ARG A 79 9.94 -3.41 8.75
N GLN A 80 9.55 -2.27 8.19
CA GLN A 80 8.33 -2.15 7.39
C GLN A 80 8.44 -2.99 6.10
N MET A 81 9.51 -2.81 5.32
CA MET A 81 9.70 -3.52 4.05
C MET A 81 9.64 -5.04 4.21
N ILE A 82 10.26 -5.60 5.27
CA ILE A 82 10.22 -7.05 5.53
C ILE A 82 8.82 -7.52 5.95
N ALA A 83 8.06 -6.71 6.71
CA ALA A 83 6.70 -7.05 7.10
C ALA A 83 5.71 -6.98 5.92
N GLU A 84 5.96 -6.09 4.95
CA GLU A 84 5.16 -5.95 3.72
C GLU A 84 5.52 -6.96 2.64
N TYR A 85 6.79 -7.40 2.60
CA TYR A 85 7.33 -8.29 1.57
C TYR A 85 8.12 -9.49 2.17
N PRO A 86 7.51 -10.29 3.06
CA PRO A 86 8.19 -11.40 3.75
C PRO A 86 8.67 -12.51 2.79
N ASP A 87 7.95 -12.71 1.68
CA ASP A 87 8.30 -13.69 0.65
C ASP A 87 9.60 -13.32 -0.10
N ASP A 88 9.98 -12.04 -0.14
CA ASP A 88 11.16 -11.56 -0.88
C ASP A 88 12.44 -11.89 -0.09
N ILE A 89 12.46 -11.57 1.22
CA ILE A 89 13.59 -11.91 2.08
C ILE A 89 13.77 -13.44 2.21
N LEU A 90 12.69 -14.22 2.16
CA LEU A 90 12.74 -15.68 2.12
C LEU A 90 13.27 -16.21 0.78
N MET A 91 12.77 -15.69 -0.34
CA MET A 91 13.19 -16.07 -1.69
C MET A 91 14.69 -15.84 -1.91
N LEU A 92 15.25 -14.79 -1.29
CA LEU A 92 16.67 -14.44 -1.32
C LEU A 92 17.51 -15.18 -0.27
N ASN A 93 16.89 -15.95 0.62
CA ASN A 93 17.56 -16.75 1.66
C ASN A 93 16.97 -18.18 1.77
N PRO A 94 16.90 -18.94 0.66
CA PRO A 94 16.26 -20.25 0.64
C PRO A 94 16.94 -21.22 1.61
N GLY A 95 16.11 -21.92 2.41
CA GLY A 95 16.58 -22.86 3.43
C GLY A 95 17.01 -22.24 4.77
N ASN A 96 17.03 -20.91 4.90
CA ASN A 96 17.26 -20.26 6.20
C ASN A 96 15.99 -20.32 7.07
N THR A 97 15.88 -21.40 7.84
CA THR A 97 14.74 -21.69 8.72
C THR A 97 14.70 -20.82 9.99
N GLU A 98 15.75 -20.06 10.30
CA GLU A 98 15.77 -19.21 11.50
C GLU A 98 15.06 -17.86 11.29
N LEU A 99 15.02 -17.34 10.06
CA LEU A 99 14.43 -16.03 9.74
C LEU A 99 12.96 -15.92 10.17
N SER A 100 12.14 -16.92 9.85
CA SER A 100 10.70 -16.93 10.16
C SER A 100 10.43 -16.78 11.67
N PRO A 101 10.98 -17.66 12.55
CA PRO A 101 10.89 -17.46 13.98
C PRO A 101 11.49 -16.14 14.46
N CYS A 102 12.60 -15.69 13.88
CA CYS A 102 13.27 -14.46 14.31
C CYS A 102 12.46 -13.19 14.01
N PHE A 103 11.86 -13.04 12.83
CA PHE A 103 11.00 -11.88 12.53
C PHE A 103 9.72 -11.88 13.36
N ALA A 104 9.09 -13.05 13.55
CA ALA A 104 7.90 -13.17 14.37
C ALA A 104 8.18 -12.86 15.86
N ALA A 105 9.26 -13.42 16.41
CA ALA A 105 9.70 -13.17 17.79
C ALA A 105 10.11 -11.71 18.01
N TRP A 106 10.88 -11.12 17.07
CA TRP A 106 11.23 -9.70 17.10
C TRP A 106 9.96 -8.83 17.14
N THR A 107 8.98 -9.08 16.28
CA THR A 107 7.77 -8.25 16.20
C THR A 107 6.92 -8.37 17.47
N ALA A 108 6.70 -9.58 17.96
CA ALA A 108 5.96 -9.82 19.21
C ALA A 108 6.66 -9.19 20.42
N ASN A 109 8.00 -9.22 20.48
CA ASN A 109 8.78 -8.56 21.52
C ASN A 109 8.62 -7.03 21.54
N ASN A 110 8.48 -6.38 20.37
CA ASN A 110 8.24 -4.93 20.31
C ASN A 110 6.79 -4.60 20.71
N ALA A 111 5.82 -5.36 20.22
CA ALA A 111 4.42 -5.22 20.60
C ALA A 111 4.13 -5.51 22.09
N ALA A 112 5.04 -6.20 22.79
CA ALA A 112 4.88 -6.61 24.19
C ALA A 112 4.72 -5.43 25.16
N GLU A 113 5.50 -4.34 25.02
CA GLU A 113 5.43 -3.21 25.96
C GLU A 113 4.17 -2.34 25.74
N PRO A 114 3.79 -1.96 24.50
CA PRO A 114 2.53 -1.30 24.25
C PRO A 114 1.31 -2.14 24.69
N LEU A 115 1.36 -3.46 24.48
CA LEU A 115 0.33 -4.39 24.97
C LEU A 115 0.27 -4.42 26.50
N ARG A 116 1.41 -4.55 27.20
CA ARG A 116 1.49 -4.54 28.66
C ARG A 116 0.96 -3.22 29.25
N LYS A 117 1.32 -2.09 28.65
CA LYS A 117 0.81 -0.76 29.01
C LYS A 117 -0.72 -0.67 28.84
N TRP A 118 -1.25 -1.14 27.70
CA TRP A 118 -2.70 -1.18 27.47
C TRP A 118 -3.40 -2.13 28.46
N GLN A 119 -2.81 -3.27 28.81
CA GLN A 119 -3.34 -4.19 29.83
C GLN A 119 -3.40 -3.51 31.20
N GLU A 120 -2.34 -2.81 31.62
CA GLU A 120 -2.32 -2.02 32.85
C GLU A 120 -3.37 -0.91 32.86
N GLU A 121 -3.49 -0.14 31.78
CA GLU A 121 -4.50 0.92 31.67
C GLU A 121 -5.92 0.35 31.75
N ASN A 122 -6.18 -0.80 31.12
CA ASN A 122 -7.47 -1.47 31.21
C ASN A 122 -7.72 -2.11 32.58
N ALA A 123 -6.70 -2.63 33.28
CA ALA A 123 -6.83 -3.07 34.66
C ALA A 123 -7.18 -1.89 35.60
N LYS A 124 -6.59 -0.70 35.37
CA LYS A 124 -6.89 0.54 36.11
C LYS A 124 -8.32 1.05 35.82
N LYS A 125 -8.78 0.97 34.56
CA LYS A 125 -10.18 1.23 34.17
C LYS A 125 -11.13 0.24 34.85
N GLU A 126 -10.85 -1.05 34.77
CA GLU A 126 -11.69 -2.12 35.32
C GLU A 126 -11.80 -2.04 36.85
N ALA A 127 -10.69 -1.80 37.56
CA ALA A 127 -10.71 -1.54 39.01
C ALA A 127 -11.49 -0.26 39.39
N THR A 128 -11.68 0.67 38.45
CA THR A 128 -12.53 1.85 38.62
C THR A 128 -14.01 1.51 38.34
N ASN A 129 -14.28 0.71 37.31
CA ASN A 129 -15.61 0.17 37.02
C ASN A 129 -16.14 -0.68 38.19
N GLN A 130 -15.32 -1.54 38.80
CA GLN A 130 -15.70 -2.32 39.97
C GLN A 130 -16.02 -1.46 41.21
N LYS A 131 -15.38 -0.29 41.36
CA LYS A 131 -15.73 0.69 42.41
C LYS A 131 -17.05 1.40 42.10
N PHE A 132 -17.27 1.74 40.83
CA PHE A 132 -18.53 2.29 40.33
C PHE A 132 -19.70 1.31 40.54
N GLU A 133 -19.58 0.07 40.08
CA GLU A 133 -20.59 -0.97 40.24
C GLU A 133 -20.94 -1.22 41.71
N LYS A 134 -19.95 -1.27 42.61
CA LYS A 134 -20.20 -1.36 44.07
C LYS A 134 -20.99 -0.18 44.63
N GLN A 135 -20.83 1.03 44.08
CA GLN A 135 -21.68 2.18 44.43
C GLN A 135 -23.08 2.05 43.82
N VAL A 136 -23.19 1.65 42.56
CA VAL A 136 -24.46 1.42 41.86
C VAL A 136 -25.31 0.37 42.58
N SER A 137 -24.76 -0.81 42.89
CA SER A 137 -25.47 -1.87 43.63
C SER A 137 -25.91 -1.43 45.02
N ARG A 138 -25.11 -0.62 45.73
CA ARG A 138 -25.49 -0.05 47.02
C ARG A 138 -26.67 0.90 46.89
N PHE A 139 -26.57 1.90 46.00
CA PHE A 139 -27.67 2.85 45.78
C PHE A 139 -28.92 2.13 45.29
N LYS A 140 -28.80 1.13 44.41
CA LYS A 140 -29.90 0.29 43.94
C LYS A 140 -30.64 -0.38 45.12
N ALA A 141 -29.94 -1.16 45.94
CA ALA A 141 -30.54 -1.89 47.06
C ALA A 141 -31.08 -1.00 48.21
N GLU A 142 -30.56 0.23 48.35
CA GLU A 142 -31.08 1.25 49.27
C GLU A 142 -32.38 1.87 48.72
N TRP A 143 -32.40 2.18 47.42
CA TRP A 143 -33.45 2.96 46.79
C TRP A 143 -34.64 2.13 46.27
N GLU A 144 -34.44 0.85 45.93
CA GLU A 144 -35.54 -0.11 45.72
C GLU A 144 -36.52 -0.12 46.89
N LYS A 145 -36.00 -0.05 48.12
CA LYS A 145 -36.80 -0.01 49.35
C LYS A 145 -37.43 1.37 49.57
N LYS A 146 -36.65 2.43 49.39
CA LYS A 146 -37.10 3.84 49.53
C LYS A 146 -38.25 4.19 48.57
N TYR A 147 -38.22 3.61 47.37
CA TYR A 147 -39.15 3.88 46.27
C TYR A 147 -40.02 2.67 45.90
N ALA A 148 -40.19 1.70 46.81
CA ALA A 148 -40.92 0.47 46.54
C ALA A 148 -42.32 0.74 45.95
N ASN A 149 -43.05 1.68 46.56
CA ASN A 149 -44.44 2.02 46.24
C ASN A 149 -44.60 3.02 45.07
N GLU A 150 -43.52 3.58 44.51
CA GLU A 150 -43.62 4.53 43.38
C GLU A 150 -43.63 3.76 42.04
N ASP A 151 -44.62 4.01 41.18
CA ASP A 151 -44.69 3.50 39.79
C ASP A 151 -43.52 4.02 38.94
N TRP A 152 -43.11 3.30 37.89
CA TRP A 152 -41.96 3.66 37.03
C TRP A 152 -42.04 5.08 36.43
N ASN A 153 -43.25 5.54 36.08
CA ASN A 153 -43.46 6.85 35.45
C ASN A 153 -43.38 8.00 36.48
N THR A 154 -43.66 7.73 37.76
CA THR A 154 -43.52 8.70 38.86
C THR A 154 -42.13 8.64 39.47
N PHE A 155 -41.61 7.43 39.71
CA PHE A 155 -40.32 7.13 40.33
C PHE A 155 -39.17 7.88 39.68
N TYR A 156 -39.02 7.77 38.35
CA TYR A 156 -37.84 8.24 37.66
C TYR A 156 -37.59 9.77 37.78
N PRO A 157 -38.54 10.67 37.45
CA PRO A 157 -38.33 12.11 37.61
C PRO A 157 -38.17 12.51 39.09
N GLU A 158 -38.85 11.81 39.99
CA GLU A 158 -38.90 12.13 41.42
C GLU A 158 -37.63 11.67 42.16
N ALA A 159 -37.07 10.50 41.82
CA ALA A 159 -35.77 10.05 42.30
C ALA A 159 -34.63 10.93 41.76
N LEU A 160 -34.67 11.30 40.47
CA LEU A 160 -33.70 12.27 39.92
C LEU A 160 -33.73 13.61 40.69
N ARG A 161 -34.91 14.05 41.13
CA ARG A 161 -35.11 15.26 41.94
C ARG A 161 -34.61 15.08 43.38
N LYS A 162 -35.14 14.09 44.11
CA LYS A 162 -34.82 13.80 45.52
C LYS A 162 -33.32 13.53 45.72
N GLU A 163 -32.70 12.73 44.84
CA GLU A 163 -31.27 12.39 44.93
C GLU A 163 -30.35 13.43 44.26
N SER A 164 -30.89 14.58 43.82
CA SER A 164 -30.15 15.73 43.28
C SER A 164 -29.34 15.48 41.98
N VAL A 165 -29.80 14.55 41.14
CA VAL A 165 -29.11 14.07 39.92
C VAL A 165 -29.53 14.81 38.63
N GLN A 166 -30.35 15.86 38.74
CA GLN A 166 -30.92 16.59 37.59
C GLN A 166 -29.94 17.50 36.82
N ALA A 167 -28.76 17.82 37.35
CA ALA A 167 -27.89 18.88 36.82
C ALA A 167 -26.69 18.36 36.01
N ARG A 168 -26.75 18.42 34.67
CA ARG A 168 -25.66 18.00 33.75
C ARG A 168 -24.29 18.68 34.01
N ASN A 169 -24.26 19.84 34.69
CA ASN A 169 -23.04 20.63 34.89
C ASN A 169 -22.39 20.49 36.29
N ARG A 170 -22.83 19.55 37.14
CA ARG A 170 -22.08 19.23 38.38
C ARG A 170 -20.85 18.38 38.02
N LYS A 171 -19.67 18.78 38.51
CA LYS A 171 -18.36 18.16 38.22
C LYS A 171 -18.45 16.63 38.26
N ASN A 172 -17.91 15.93 37.24
CA ASN A 172 -18.02 14.48 36.93
C ASN A 172 -17.59 13.48 38.03
N ARG A 173 -18.14 13.60 39.24
CA ARG A 173 -17.91 12.70 40.37
C ARG A 173 -18.40 11.30 40.04
N LEU A 174 -17.65 10.31 40.49
CA LEU A 174 -17.99 8.88 40.30
C LEU A 174 -19.35 8.58 40.95
N GLU A 175 -19.57 9.15 42.13
CA GLU A 175 -20.78 9.01 42.93
C GLU A 175 -22.05 9.49 42.18
N ASP A 176 -22.05 10.69 41.61
CA ASP A 176 -23.24 11.23 40.94
C ASP A 176 -23.59 10.46 39.65
N ARG A 177 -22.58 9.88 38.97
CA ARG A 177 -22.81 8.90 37.89
C ARG A 177 -23.36 7.58 38.42
N ALA A 178 -22.85 7.06 39.54
CA ALA A 178 -23.32 5.82 40.15
C ALA A 178 -24.76 5.92 40.68
N LYS A 179 -25.13 7.09 41.24
CA LYS A 179 -26.52 7.42 41.56
C LYS A 179 -27.41 7.41 40.32
N ARG A 180 -26.94 7.99 39.21
CA ARG A 180 -27.73 8.01 37.96
C ARG A 180 -27.96 6.61 37.42
N GLU A 181 -26.91 5.80 37.31
CA GLU A 181 -26.99 4.42 36.85
C GLU A 181 -27.86 3.55 37.79
N ALA A 182 -27.83 3.78 39.10
CA ALA A 182 -28.74 3.11 40.04
C ALA A 182 -30.22 3.45 39.80
N ILE A 183 -30.55 4.73 39.58
CA ILE A 183 -31.91 5.15 39.21
C ILE A 183 -32.32 4.56 37.87
N ASP A 184 -31.43 4.59 36.87
CA ASP A 184 -31.67 4.02 35.55
C ASP A 184 -31.92 2.50 35.61
N ARG A 185 -31.23 1.76 36.51
CA ARG A 185 -31.48 0.31 36.72
C ARG A 185 -32.78 0.02 37.46
N ILE A 186 -33.11 0.73 38.55
CA ILE A 186 -34.41 0.58 39.23
C ILE A 186 -35.57 0.93 38.27
N PHE A 187 -35.36 1.91 37.40
CA PHE A 187 -36.32 2.26 36.35
C PHE A 187 -36.52 1.10 35.37
N VAL A 188 -35.44 0.41 34.94
CA VAL A 188 -35.56 -0.76 34.07
C VAL A 188 -36.39 -1.86 34.73
N ASP A 189 -36.12 -2.17 35.99
CA ASP A 189 -36.86 -3.21 36.73
C ASP A 189 -38.34 -2.84 36.91
N LYS A 190 -38.65 -1.59 37.29
CA LYS A 190 -40.03 -1.11 37.46
C LYS A 190 -40.79 -0.96 36.14
N ALA A 191 -40.10 -0.65 35.04
CA ALA A 191 -40.69 -0.45 33.72
C ALA A 191 -40.74 -1.74 32.88
N GLU A 192 -40.35 -2.90 33.42
CA GLU A 192 -40.24 -4.17 32.70
C GLU A 192 -41.45 -4.49 31.79
N PRO A 193 -42.72 -4.37 32.21
CA PRO A 193 -43.86 -4.67 31.34
C PRO A 193 -43.92 -3.79 30.08
N PHE A 194 -43.60 -2.50 30.22
CA PHE A 194 -43.59 -1.53 29.11
C PHE A 194 -42.33 -1.69 28.24
N LEU A 195 -41.19 -2.01 28.83
CA LEU A 195 -39.98 -2.39 28.09
C LEU A 195 -40.22 -3.65 27.26
N ASN A 196 -40.91 -4.65 27.80
CA ASN A 196 -41.24 -5.89 27.11
C ASN A 196 -42.21 -5.66 25.95
N GLU A 197 -43.21 -4.77 26.07
CA GLU A 197 -44.03 -4.32 24.94
C GLU A 197 -43.15 -3.71 23.83
N LEU A 198 -42.31 -2.71 24.18
CA LEU A 198 -41.41 -2.06 23.23
C LEU A 198 -40.39 -3.03 22.61
N LYS A 199 -39.96 -4.07 23.34
CA LYS A 199 -39.04 -5.11 22.81
C LYS A 199 -39.66 -5.95 21.70
N THR A 200 -40.98 -6.10 21.62
CA THR A 200 -41.63 -6.78 20.48
C THR A 200 -41.45 -6.04 19.16
N LYS A 201 -41.32 -4.70 19.21
CA LYS A 201 -41.29 -3.83 18.04
C LYS A 201 -39.89 -3.82 17.38
N ASN A 202 -39.83 -3.67 16.06
CA ASN A 202 -38.56 -3.52 15.34
C ASN A 202 -38.03 -2.07 15.45
N ILE A 203 -36.78 -1.83 15.02
CA ILE A 203 -36.13 -0.50 15.15
C ILE A 203 -36.87 0.57 14.33
N GLU A 204 -37.43 0.24 13.16
CA GLU A 204 -38.18 1.20 12.35
C GLU A 204 -39.49 1.63 13.00
N THR A 205 -40.28 0.66 13.50
CA THR A 205 -41.53 0.90 14.22
C THR A 205 -41.26 1.73 15.47
N LEU A 206 -40.25 1.36 16.27
CA LEU A 206 -39.81 2.17 17.41
C LEU A 206 -39.42 3.60 16.98
N THR A 207 -38.69 3.76 15.88
CA THR A 207 -38.26 5.07 15.35
C THR A 207 -39.44 5.94 14.90
N LYS A 208 -40.45 5.33 14.29
CA LYS A 208 -41.71 5.99 13.89
C LYS A 208 -42.53 6.41 15.12
N GLU A 209 -42.64 5.53 16.11
CA GLU A 209 -43.42 5.73 17.34
C GLU A 209 -42.75 6.65 18.40
N ILE A 210 -41.48 7.05 18.24
CA ILE A 210 -40.77 7.92 19.22
C ILE A 210 -41.61 9.19 19.51
N PRO A 211 -42.06 9.38 20.78
CA PRO A 211 -42.89 10.52 21.16
C PRO A 211 -42.24 11.87 20.86
N GLN A 212 -43.04 12.86 20.49
CA GLN A 212 -42.56 14.22 20.16
C GLN A 212 -41.80 14.90 21.31
N SER A 213 -42.12 14.55 22.57
CA SER A 213 -41.37 14.98 23.76
C SER A 213 -39.91 14.50 23.74
N CYS A 214 -39.65 13.28 23.24
CA CYS A 214 -38.32 12.69 23.12
C CYS A 214 -37.48 13.26 21.97
N ARG A 215 -38.07 14.12 21.13
CA ARG A 215 -37.38 14.83 20.05
C ARG A 215 -36.72 16.14 20.51
N LYS A 216 -36.79 16.45 21.82
CA LYS A 216 -36.21 17.64 22.46
C LYS A 216 -35.01 17.27 23.36
N GLY A 217 -34.15 18.26 23.64
CA GLY A 217 -32.84 18.06 24.30
C GLY A 217 -32.86 17.61 25.78
N ALA A 218 -34.04 17.46 26.39
CA ALA A 218 -34.23 17.03 27.79
C ALA A 218 -34.99 15.68 27.91
N TRP A 219 -34.94 14.86 26.85
CA TRP A 219 -35.56 13.51 26.81
C TRP A 219 -35.09 12.60 27.95
N ASP A 220 -33.87 12.82 28.46
CA ASP A 220 -33.22 12.08 29.55
C ASP A 220 -33.90 12.29 30.91
N LEU A 221 -34.82 13.25 31.05
CA LEU A 221 -35.66 13.43 32.23
C LEU A 221 -37.05 12.79 32.11
N ILE A 222 -37.40 12.21 30.95
CA ILE A 222 -38.75 11.74 30.64
C ILE A 222 -38.80 10.20 30.67
N PRO A 223 -39.63 9.56 31.52
CA PRO A 223 -39.68 8.11 31.69
C PRO A 223 -39.90 7.33 30.39
N SER A 224 -40.90 7.72 29.58
CA SER A 224 -41.19 7.04 28.31
C SER A 224 -40.01 7.15 27.33
N CYS A 225 -39.37 8.30 27.24
CA CYS A 225 -38.17 8.47 26.41
C CYS A 225 -37.00 7.61 26.91
N LYS A 226 -36.84 7.46 28.22
CA LYS A 226 -35.84 6.57 28.81
C LYS A 226 -36.12 5.10 28.44
N ALA A 227 -37.38 4.65 28.46
CA ALA A 227 -37.75 3.30 28.02
C ALA A 227 -37.37 3.06 26.54
N TYR A 228 -37.70 4.01 25.64
CA TYR A 228 -37.27 3.96 24.25
C TYR A 228 -35.74 3.90 24.10
N TYR A 229 -34.99 4.70 24.87
CA TYR A 229 -33.51 4.64 24.88
C TYR A 229 -32.98 3.26 25.25
N HIS A 230 -33.49 2.62 26.31
CA HIS A 230 -33.02 1.31 26.73
C HIS A 230 -33.28 0.23 25.68
N VAL A 231 -34.50 0.17 25.13
CA VAL A 231 -34.85 -0.84 24.11
C VAL A 231 -34.13 -0.61 22.77
N LEU A 232 -33.95 0.65 22.36
CA LEU A 232 -33.15 0.98 21.18
C LEU A 232 -31.67 0.63 21.40
N LYS A 233 -31.09 0.98 22.56
CA LYS A 233 -29.70 0.65 22.89
C LYS A 233 -29.48 -0.86 22.93
N GLU A 234 -30.40 -1.64 23.48
CA GLU A 234 -30.35 -3.10 23.48
C GLU A 234 -30.35 -3.67 22.05
N LYS A 235 -31.29 -3.22 21.21
CA LYS A 235 -31.42 -3.65 19.81
C LYS A 235 -30.21 -3.24 18.94
N PHE A 236 -29.63 -2.05 19.18
CA PHE A 236 -28.39 -1.64 18.52
C PHE A 236 -27.14 -2.35 19.07
N SER A 237 -27.11 -2.70 20.37
CA SER A 237 -25.96 -3.41 20.96
C SER A 237 -25.81 -4.84 20.40
N GLY A 238 -26.88 -5.43 19.90
CA GLY A 238 -26.88 -6.69 19.16
C GLY A 238 -26.47 -6.59 17.68
N LYS A 239 -26.01 -5.42 17.21
CA LYS A 239 -25.54 -5.20 15.83
C LYS A 239 -24.02 -5.13 15.75
N THR A 240 -23.45 -5.58 14.63
CA THR A 240 -22.04 -5.38 14.30
C THR A 240 -21.73 -3.89 14.05
N VAL A 241 -20.45 -3.51 14.15
CA VAL A 241 -20.01 -2.13 13.87
C VAL A 241 -20.36 -1.73 12.42
N SER A 242 -20.16 -2.65 11.47
CA SER A 242 -20.47 -2.45 10.04
C SER A 242 -21.96 -2.27 9.77
N GLU A 243 -22.84 -3.03 10.46
CA GLU A 243 -24.29 -2.80 10.38
C GLU A 243 -24.67 -1.42 10.93
N LEU A 244 -24.12 -1.02 12.09
CA LEU A 244 -24.37 0.30 12.66
C LEU A 244 -23.92 1.42 11.72
N ALA A 245 -22.78 1.28 11.06
CA ALA A 245 -22.31 2.24 10.04
C ALA A 245 -23.22 2.29 8.79
N GLY A 246 -23.76 1.14 8.37
CA GLY A 246 -24.78 1.07 7.33
C GLY A 246 -26.07 1.81 7.70
N MET A 247 -26.48 1.75 8.98
CA MET A 247 -27.64 2.48 9.49
C MET A 247 -27.40 3.99 9.60
N GLU A 248 -26.19 4.46 9.92
CA GLU A 248 -25.89 5.90 9.94
C GLU A 248 -26.12 6.56 8.58
N LYS A 249 -25.76 5.90 7.48
CA LYS A 249 -25.99 6.41 6.11
C LYS A 249 -27.48 6.61 5.81
N GLN A 250 -28.37 5.83 6.44
CA GLN A 250 -29.83 6.00 6.35
C GLN A 250 -30.33 7.18 7.19
N TYR A 251 -29.69 7.48 8.32
CA TYR A 251 -30.10 8.57 9.22
C TYR A 251 -29.51 9.94 8.87
N ASN A 252 -28.29 9.99 8.30
CA ASN A 252 -27.63 11.24 7.89
C ASN A 252 -28.09 11.76 6.51
N GLY A 253 -28.75 10.93 5.69
CA GLY A 253 -29.38 11.38 4.44
C GLY A 253 -30.51 12.41 4.67
N SER A 254 -31.16 12.36 5.83
CA SER A 254 -31.92 13.49 6.38
C SER A 254 -30.99 14.41 7.15
N LYS A 255 -31.02 15.73 6.89
CA LYS A 255 -30.13 16.75 7.49
C LYS A 255 -30.16 16.86 9.04
N HIS A 256 -30.99 16.07 9.72
CA HIS A 256 -30.98 15.89 11.16
C HIS A 256 -31.12 14.41 11.48
N LEU A 257 -30.23 13.86 12.32
CA LEU A 257 -30.42 12.58 12.99
C LEU A 257 -31.83 12.55 13.63
N PRO A 258 -32.64 11.49 13.44
CA PRO A 258 -33.95 11.43 14.07
C PRO A 258 -33.79 11.42 15.60
N ALA A 259 -34.62 12.22 16.29
CA ALA A 259 -34.87 12.26 17.74
C ALA A 259 -33.64 12.01 18.67
N PRO A 260 -33.19 12.98 19.49
CA PRO A 260 -31.96 12.84 20.31
C PRO A 260 -31.85 11.56 21.18
N VAL A 261 -32.98 10.97 21.58
CA VAL A 261 -33.05 9.65 22.23
C VAL A 261 -32.49 8.49 21.37
N LEU A 262 -32.80 8.47 20.07
CA LEU A 262 -32.29 7.50 19.10
C LEU A 262 -30.81 7.74 18.83
N SER A 263 -30.41 9.00 18.65
CA SER A 263 -29.00 9.37 18.45
C SER A 263 -28.12 8.93 19.63
N ALA A 264 -28.62 9.08 20.86
CA ALA A 264 -27.92 8.65 22.07
C ALA A 264 -27.87 7.12 22.24
N ALA A 265 -28.97 6.42 21.90
CA ALA A 265 -29.01 4.96 21.92
C ALA A 265 -28.05 4.35 20.88
N TYR A 266 -28.01 4.93 19.68
CA TYR A 266 -27.12 4.55 18.59
C TYR A 266 -25.65 4.75 18.96
N ARG A 267 -25.25 5.97 19.37
CA ARG A 267 -23.86 6.27 19.75
C ARG A 267 -23.35 5.36 20.87
N SER A 268 -24.16 5.14 21.90
CA SER A 268 -23.79 4.26 23.01
C SER A 268 -23.62 2.79 22.62
N ALA A 269 -24.23 2.34 21.51
CA ALA A 269 -24.00 1.02 20.94
C ALA A 269 -22.78 0.98 20.03
N VAL A 270 -22.51 2.03 19.24
CA VAL A 270 -21.27 2.16 18.45
C VAL A 270 -20.05 2.18 19.37
N GLU A 271 -20.04 3.04 20.39
CA GLU A 271 -19.01 3.11 21.43
C GLU A 271 -18.80 1.72 22.07
N GLY A 272 -19.86 1.13 22.62
CA GLY A 272 -19.79 -0.14 23.34
C GLY A 272 -19.49 -1.37 22.48
N ASN A 273 -19.67 -1.32 21.15
CA ASN A 273 -19.26 -2.41 20.25
C ASN A 273 -17.87 -2.19 19.66
N SER A 274 -17.45 -0.92 19.50
CA SER A 274 -16.05 -0.58 19.17
C SER A 274 -15.11 -0.97 20.31
N GLU A 275 -15.45 -0.66 21.58
CA GLU A 275 -14.66 -1.07 22.75
C GLU A 275 -14.55 -2.60 22.91
N LYS A 276 -15.61 -3.36 22.56
CA LYS A 276 -15.55 -4.84 22.55
C LYS A 276 -14.61 -5.35 21.48
N MET A 277 -14.66 -4.78 20.27
CA MET A 277 -13.77 -5.17 19.18
C MET A 277 -12.31 -4.81 19.50
N ASP A 278 -12.05 -3.58 19.95
CA ASP A 278 -10.75 -3.13 20.44
C ASP A 278 -10.12 -4.13 21.42
N LYS A 279 -10.87 -4.45 22.48
CA LYS A 279 -10.46 -5.40 23.52
C LYS A 279 -10.28 -6.83 23.00
N ALA A 280 -11.07 -7.25 22.02
CA ALA A 280 -10.97 -8.58 21.43
C ALA A 280 -9.75 -8.73 20.52
N LEU A 281 -9.35 -7.68 19.78
CA LEU A 281 -8.18 -7.72 18.90
C LEU A 281 -6.87 -7.49 19.68
N MET A 282 -6.85 -6.59 20.66
CA MET A 282 -5.69 -6.35 21.53
C MET A 282 -5.30 -7.57 22.38
N LEU A 283 -6.24 -8.48 22.66
CA LEU A 283 -6.00 -9.69 23.47
C LEU A 283 -5.82 -10.98 22.65
N ASP A 284 -6.06 -10.95 21.34
CA ASP A 284 -6.06 -12.14 20.49
C ASP A 284 -5.50 -11.78 19.10
N TYR A 285 -4.19 -12.03 18.94
CA TYR A 285 -3.49 -11.79 17.69
C TYR A 285 -4.07 -12.60 16.52
N ARG A 286 -4.66 -13.77 16.79
CA ARG A 286 -5.31 -14.60 15.76
C ARG A 286 -6.54 -13.89 15.21
N LYS A 287 -7.36 -13.26 16.07
CA LYS A 287 -8.46 -12.38 15.63
C LYS A 287 -7.94 -11.14 14.91
N LEU A 288 -6.90 -10.47 15.43
CA LEU A 288 -6.29 -9.30 14.79
C LEU A 288 -5.83 -9.61 13.36
N ASN A 289 -5.09 -10.70 13.16
CA ASN A 289 -4.64 -11.15 11.84
C ASN A 289 -5.82 -11.55 10.94
N THR A 290 -6.88 -12.16 11.49
CA THR A 290 -8.09 -12.50 10.72
C THR A 290 -8.87 -11.27 10.25
N GLU A 291 -9.03 -10.25 11.08
CA GLU A 291 -9.68 -8.99 10.68
C GLU A 291 -8.80 -8.16 9.75
N TYR A 292 -7.48 -8.10 9.99
CA TYR A 292 -6.50 -7.49 9.09
C TYR A 292 -6.62 -8.05 7.66
N MET A 293 -6.57 -9.38 7.50
CA MET A 293 -6.68 -10.01 6.18
C MET A 293 -8.04 -9.76 5.50
N GLN A 294 -9.14 -9.75 6.26
CA GLN A 294 -10.45 -9.36 5.74
C GLN A 294 -10.50 -7.90 5.29
N CYS A 295 -9.89 -7.00 6.06
CA CYS A 295 -9.84 -5.57 5.77
C CYS A 295 -8.97 -5.25 4.55
N THR A 296 -7.76 -5.83 4.48
CA THR A 296 -6.91 -5.78 3.29
C THR A 296 -7.67 -6.19 2.04
N LYS A 297 -8.44 -7.30 2.11
CA LYS A 297 -9.30 -7.71 0.99
C LYS A 297 -10.44 -6.72 0.70
N LYS A 298 -11.27 -6.36 1.69
CA LYS A 298 -12.40 -5.43 1.51
C LYS A 298 -11.97 -4.11 0.87
N ILE A 299 -10.82 -3.59 1.29
CA ILE A 299 -10.27 -2.34 0.79
C ILE A 299 -9.65 -2.55 -0.60
N GLY A 300 -8.89 -3.62 -0.83
CA GLY A 300 -8.38 -3.99 -2.16
C GLY A 300 -9.51 -4.16 -3.20
N ASP A 301 -10.57 -4.89 -2.87
CA ASP A 301 -11.78 -5.04 -3.70
C ASP A 301 -12.47 -3.68 -3.97
N LYS A 302 -12.35 -2.70 -3.06
CA LYS A 302 -12.89 -1.35 -3.24
C LYS A 302 -11.97 -0.43 -4.06
N ILE A 303 -10.65 -0.53 -3.91
CA ILE A 303 -9.65 0.13 -4.76
C ILE A 303 -9.73 -0.44 -6.19
N ALA A 304 -10.00 -1.74 -6.33
CA ALA A 304 -10.36 -2.38 -7.59
C ALA A 304 -11.53 -1.64 -8.27
N ALA A 305 -12.67 -1.54 -7.59
CA ALA A 305 -13.90 -0.96 -8.12
C ALA A 305 -13.93 0.60 -8.25
N THR A 306 -12.82 1.31 -8.01
CA THR A 306 -12.79 2.81 -8.02
C THR A 306 -11.99 3.39 -9.20
N GLU A 307 -11.55 2.57 -10.16
CA GLU A 307 -10.77 2.97 -11.35
C GLU A 307 -11.40 4.08 -12.21
N SER A 308 -12.73 4.24 -12.18
CA SER A 308 -13.43 5.27 -12.96
C SER A 308 -13.34 6.69 -12.37
N GLN A 309 -12.62 6.89 -11.25
CA GLN A 309 -12.59 8.16 -10.50
C GLN A 309 -11.17 8.71 -10.25
N ILE A 310 -10.15 8.26 -10.98
CA ILE A 310 -8.73 8.60 -10.72
C ILE A 310 -8.44 10.11 -10.83
N ASN A 311 -9.26 10.87 -11.55
CA ASN A 311 -9.17 12.34 -11.63
C ASN A 311 -9.61 13.09 -10.36
N ASN A 312 -10.11 12.43 -9.29
CA ASN A 312 -10.39 13.08 -8.01
C ASN A 312 -9.41 12.64 -6.92
N THR A 313 -8.41 13.49 -6.64
CA THR A 313 -7.35 13.23 -5.64
C THR A 313 -7.87 13.00 -4.21
N GLU A 314 -9.06 13.50 -3.85
CA GLU A 314 -9.65 13.27 -2.52
C GLU A 314 -9.95 11.79 -2.23
N HIS A 315 -10.17 10.97 -3.26
CA HIS A 315 -10.47 9.55 -3.12
C HIS A 315 -9.22 8.66 -2.92
N PHE A 316 -8.02 9.24 -2.93
CA PHE A 316 -6.74 8.52 -2.86
C PHE A 316 -6.01 8.71 -1.53
N THR A 317 -6.76 8.70 -0.43
CA THR A 317 -6.22 8.74 0.94
C THR A 317 -6.55 7.45 1.70
N PRO A 318 -5.66 6.95 2.59
CA PRO A 318 -5.96 5.82 3.45
C PRO A 318 -7.21 6.02 4.32
N SER A 319 -7.39 7.23 4.84
CA SER A 319 -8.58 7.65 5.59
C SER A 319 -9.88 7.40 4.80
N PHE A 320 -9.93 7.77 3.52
CA PHE A 320 -11.13 7.59 2.70
C PHE A 320 -11.54 6.11 2.59
N TYR A 321 -10.59 5.19 2.35
CA TYR A 321 -10.90 3.77 2.24
C TYR A 321 -11.14 3.09 3.60
N LEU A 322 -10.46 3.52 4.66
CA LEU A 322 -10.68 3.02 6.02
C LEU A 322 -12.06 3.43 6.56
N GLU A 323 -12.50 4.67 6.35
CA GLU A 323 -13.81 5.17 6.79
C GLU A 323 -15.01 4.47 6.12
N LEU A 324 -14.80 3.82 4.97
CA LEU A 324 -15.83 2.96 4.36
C LEU A 324 -16.13 1.69 5.19
N TYR A 325 -15.17 1.24 6.02
CA TYR A 325 -15.21 0.00 6.79
C TYR A 325 -14.76 0.26 8.25
N PRO A 326 -15.64 0.71 9.16
CA PRO A 326 -15.22 1.06 10.53
C PRO A 326 -14.60 -0.08 11.35
N GLU A 327 -14.88 -1.35 11.02
CA GLU A 327 -14.13 -2.50 11.56
C GLU A 327 -12.62 -2.42 11.23
N CYS A 328 -12.26 -1.86 10.08
CA CYS A 328 -10.89 -1.67 9.61
C CYS A 328 -10.22 -0.44 10.23
N VAL A 329 -10.99 0.61 10.58
CA VAL A 329 -10.49 1.72 11.40
C VAL A 329 -10.04 1.21 12.77
N ILE A 330 -10.87 0.41 13.44
CA ILE A 330 -10.53 -0.19 14.75
C ILE A 330 -9.32 -1.13 14.60
N THR A 331 -9.31 -1.97 13.56
CA THR A 331 -8.19 -2.88 13.27
C THR A 331 -6.88 -2.11 13.07
N ASN A 332 -6.86 -1.05 12.25
CA ASN A 332 -5.67 -0.23 12.03
C ASN A 332 -5.16 0.41 13.33
N GLN A 333 -6.07 0.99 14.14
CA GLN A 333 -5.74 1.57 15.44
C GLN A 333 -5.18 0.55 16.43
N VAL A 334 -5.57 -0.73 16.34
CA VAL A 334 -4.97 -1.82 17.14
C VAL A 334 -3.55 -2.11 16.66
N MET A 335 -3.32 -2.23 15.34
CA MET A 335 -1.98 -2.47 14.77
C MET A 335 -1.00 -1.34 15.11
N GLU A 336 -1.45 -0.08 15.03
CA GLU A 336 -0.66 1.11 15.38
C GLU A 336 -0.29 1.14 16.87
N ARG A 337 -1.23 0.81 17.78
CA ARG A 337 -0.94 0.72 19.22
C ARG A 337 -0.11 -0.49 19.61
N LEU A 338 0.00 -1.50 18.75
CA LEU A 338 0.92 -2.63 18.93
C LEU A 338 2.24 -2.44 18.16
N GLU A 339 2.46 -1.25 17.57
CA GLU A 339 3.67 -0.87 16.84
C GLU A 339 4.04 -1.89 15.72
N LEU A 340 3.02 -2.49 15.09
CA LEU A 340 3.23 -3.48 14.02
C LEU A 340 3.81 -2.79 12.76
N PRO A 341 4.89 -3.32 12.13
CA PRO A 341 5.61 -2.55 11.11
C PRO A 341 4.81 -2.26 9.84
N SER A 342 3.91 -3.16 9.45
CA SER A 342 2.90 -2.93 8.42
C SER A 342 1.51 -2.82 9.05
N ASN A 343 0.74 -1.82 8.65
CA ASN A 343 -0.65 -1.58 9.08
C ASN A 343 -1.56 -1.39 7.86
N LEU A 344 -2.87 -1.33 8.08
CA LEU A 344 -3.83 -1.17 6.96
C LEU A 344 -3.59 0.14 6.20
N SER A 345 -3.24 1.24 6.87
CA SER A 345 -2.97 2.52 6.18
C SER A 345 -1.89 2.37 5.10
N LYS A 346 -0.74 1.77 5.46
CA LYS A 346 0.39 1.53 4.54
C LYS A 346 0.00 0.63 3.36
N VAL A 347 -0.83 -0.39 3.61
CA VAL A 347 -1.38 -1.26 2.55
C VAL A 347 -2.31 -0.48 1.61
N VAL A 348 -3.14 0.43 2.13
CA VAL A 348 -3.98 1.30 1.29
C VAL A 348 -3.13 2.24 0.46
N ASP A 349 -2.18 2.95 1.08
CA ASP A 349 -1.23 3.83 0.38
C ASP A 349 -0.58 3.08 -0.79
N ARG A 350 -0.03 1.89 -0.52
CA ARG A 350 0.61 1.04 -1.55
C ARG A 350 -0.32 0.77 -2.74
N GLU A 351 -1.50 0.20 -2.49
CA GLU A 351 -2.42 -0.17 -3.57
C GLU A 351 -2.95 1.05 -4.34
N VAL A 352 -3.15 2.18 -3.64
CA VAL A 352 -3.49 3.48 -4.23
C VAL A 352 -2.38 3.99 -5.16
N TRP A 353 -1.14 4.04 -4.68
CA TRP A 353 0.01 4.55 -5.45
C TRP A 353 0.33 3.66 -6.65
N MET A 354 0.21 2.33 -6.53
CA MET A 354 0.33 1.40 -7.65
C MET A 354 -0.69 1.70 -8.76
N LYS A 355 -1.95 1.97 -8.39
CA LYS A 355 -2.99 2.34 -9.36
C LYS A 355 -2.80 3.71 -9.98
N LEU A 356 -2.49 4.73 -9.16
CA LEU A 356 -2.25 6.08 -9.65
C LEU A 356 -1.09 6.09 -10.65
N GLY A 357 0.01 5.42 -10.30
CA GLY A 357 1.17 5.26 -11.17
C GLY A 357 0.85 4.53 -12.46
N LYS A 358 0.12 3.40 -12.41
CA LYS A 358 -0.37 2.71 -13.61
C LYS A 358 -1.20 3.64 -14.51
N HIS A 359 -2.08 4.46 -13.93
CA HIS A 359 -2.89 5.41 -14.69
C HIS A 359 -2.06 6.54 -15.34
N THR A 360 -1.00 7.02 -14.67
CA THR A 360 -0.03 7.94 -15.27
C THR A 360 0.66 7.29 -16.48
N TRP A 361 1.18 6.06 -16.33
CA TRP A 361 1.81 5.30 -17.41
C TRP A 361 0.85 5.02 -18.58
N GLU A 362 -0.40 4.65 -18.32
CA GLU A 362 -1.44 4.49 -19.34
C GLU A 362 -1.75 5.81 -20.07
N THR A 363 -1.78 6.92 -19.33
CA THR A 363 -2.02 8.27 -19.88
C THR A 363 -0.87 8.71 -20.77
N GLU A 364 0.38 8.48 -20.36
CA GLU A 364 1.56 8.76 -21.19
C GLU A 364 1.60 7.87 -22.43
N ALA A 365 1.42 6.55 -22.29
CA ALA A 365 1.35 5.63 -23.41
C ALA A 365 0.18 5.94 -24.37
N ASN A 366 -0.89 6.58 -23.89
CA ASN A 366 -1.98 7.05 -24.76
C ASN A 366 -1.66 8.39 -25.42
N ARG A 367 -0.96 9.33 -24.75
CA ARG A 367 -0.41 10.54 -25.38
C ARG A 367 0.59 10.21 -26.49
N GLU A 368 1.43 9.19 -26.29
CA GLU A 368 2.33 8.68 -27.34
C GLU A 368 1.55 8.15 -28.55
N LYS A 369 0.48 7.37 -28.33
CA LYS A 369 -0.41 6.90 -29.41
C LYS A 369 -1.14 8.05 -30.11
N GLU A 370 -1.57 9.08 -29.38
CA GLU A 370 -2.18 10.28 -29.97
C GLU A 370 -1.17 11.06 -30.82
N TYR A 371 0.08 11.20 -30.37
CA TYR A 371 1.17 11.81 -31.13
C TYR A 371 1.49 10.98 -32.38
N GLU A 372 1.68 9.67 -32.25
CA GLU A 372 1.86 8.72 -33.35
C GLU A 372 0.72 8.74 -34.37
N GLN A 373 -0.52 9.00 -33.95
CA GLN A 373 -1.65 9.17 -34.85
C GLN A 373 -1.61 10.54 -35.53
N LEU A 374 -1.25 11.60 -34.79
CA LEU A 374 -1.09 12.96 -35.32
C LEU A 374 0.02 13.00 -36.39
N GLU A 375 1.14 12.31 -36.19
CA GLU A 375 2.24 12.19 -37.16
C GLU A 375 1.82 11.62 -38.52
N LYS A 376 0.72 10.87 -38.55
CA LYS A 376 0.23 10.12 -39.71
C LYS A 376 -0.97 10.80 -40.40
N THR A 377 -1.40 11.99 -39.96
CA THR A 377 -2.58 12.66 -40.55
C THR A 377 -2.29 13.42 -41.85
N PRO A 378 -3.31 13.66 -42.69
CA PRO A 378 -3.15 14.45 -43.92
C PRO A 378 -2.65 15.88 -43.67
N GLU A 379 -2.98 16.51 -42.54
CA GLU A 379 -2.53 17.86 -42.19
C GLU A 379 -1.02 17.90 -41.92
N VAL A 380 -0.46 16.89 -41.24
CA VAL A 380 1.00 16.75 -41.09
C VAL A 380 1.64 16.50 -42.45
N ALA A 381 1.10 15.61 -43.29
CA ALA A 381 1.65 15.35 -44.62
C ALA A 381 1.66 16.58 -45.55
N GLN A 382 0.58 17.39 -45.52
CA GLN A 382 0.50 18.66 -46.25
C GLN A 382 1.50 19.69 -45.70
N THR A 383 1.56 19.84 -44.38
CA THR A 383 2.49 20.78 -43.71
C THR A 383 3.95 20.39 -43.97
N LYS A 384 4.27 19.09 -43.91
CA LYS A 384 5.58 18.52 -44.29
C LYS A 384 5.93 18.87 -45.73
N THR A 385 4.99 18.73 -46.67
CA THR A 385 5.20 19.06 -48.09
C THR A 385 5.54 20.54 -48.29
N ILE A 386 4.81 21.44 -47.63
CA ILE A 386 5.05 22.90 -47.70
C ILE A 386 6.42 23.26 -47.08
N LEU A 387 6.75 22.70 -45.91
CA LEU A 387 8.03 22.96 -45.24
C LEU A 387 9.23 22.34 -45.97
N ALA A 388 9.05 21.17 -46.59
CA ALA A 388 10.04 20.53 -47.45
C ALA A 388 10.38 21.40 -48.67
N GLN A 389 9.38 22.05 -49.27
CA GLN A 389 9.58 23.02 -50.35
C GLN A 389 10.28 24.29 -49.84
N LYS A 390 9.78 24.88 -48.75
CA LYS A 390 10.36 26.09 -48.12
C LYS A 390 11.85 25.93 -47.82
N TYR A 391 12.23 24.81 -47.20
CA TYR A 391 13.60 24.50 -46.81
C TYR A 391 14.33 23.59 -47.80
N ALA A 392 13.86 23.46 -49.04
CA ALA A 392 14.47 22.55 -50.03
C ALA A 392 15.98 22.84 -50.20
N GLN A 393 16.31 24.11 -50.43
CA GLN A 393 17.68 24.61 -50.63
C GLN A 393 18.49 24.77 -49.33
N THR A 394 17.88 24.58 -48.15
CA THR A 394 18.58 24.70 -46.86
C THR A 394 19.47 23.46 -46.63
N PRO A 395 20.81 23.61 -46.49
CA PRO A 395 21.69 22.50 -46.12
C PRO A 395 21.27 21.91 -44.78
N TRP A 396 21.35 20.58 -44.63
CA TRP A 396 20.92 19.93 -43.39
C TRP A 396 21.72 20.41 -42.18
N GLN A 397 23.00 20.77 -42.37
CA GLN A 397 23.88 21.34 -41.36
C GLN A 397 23.26 22.59 -40.71
N ASN A 398 22.70 23.47 -41.54
CA ASN A 398 22.18 24.77 -41.11
C ASN A 398 20.67 24.73 -40.78
N PHE A 399 20.00 23.58 -40.94
CA PHE A 399 18.55 23.48 -40.92
C PHE A 399 17.94 23.98 -39.61
N ILE A 400 18.43 23.50 -38.47
CA ILE A 400 17.95 23.90 -37.13
C ILE A 400 18.09 25.42 -36.95
N SER A 401 19.30 25.95 -37.15
CA SER A 401 19.59 27.40 -37.08
C SER A 401 18.88 28.29 -38.12
N THR A 402 18.20 27.68 -39.11
CA THR A 402 17.36 28.38 -40.09
C THR A 402 15.90 28.37 -39.61
N VAL A 403 15.43 27.22 -39.13
CA VAL A 403 14.09 27.04 -38.55
C VAL A 403 13.89 27.95 -37.32
N GLU A 404 14.89 28.07 -36.45
CA GLU A 404 14.85 28.93 -35.26
C GLU A 404 14.72 30.44 -35.57
N LYS A 405 15.23 30.88 -36.73
CA LYS A 405 15.11 32.28 -37.17
C LYS A 405 13.74 32.56 -37.76
N ASP A 406 13.18 31.59 -38.47
CA ASP A 406 11.86 31.66 -39.08
C ASP A 406 10.73 31.42 -38.06
N TYR A 407 11.03 30.71 -36.97
CA TYR A 407 10.13 30.37 -35.87
C TYR A 407 10.86 30.54 -34.52
N PRO A 408 11.01 31.78 -34.01
CA PRO A 408 11.74 32.07 -32.76
C PRO A 408 10.90 31.74 -31.52
N VAL A 409 10.55 30.46 -31.38
CA VAL A 409 9.81 29.90 -30.23
C VAL A 409 10.70 28.88 -29.56
N ASN A 410 10.78 28.93 -28.23
CA ASN A 410 11.55 27.96 -27.46
C ASN A 410 10.89 26.57 -27.59
N MET A 411 11.55 25.67 -28.32
CA MET A 411 11.06 24.32 -28.58
C MET A 411 10.84 23.50 -27.30
N ALA A 412 11.53 23.83 -26.20
CA ALA A 412 11.37 23.14 -24.91
C ALA A 412 10.06 23.51 -24.18
N ASP A 413 9.68 24.80 -24.17
CA ASP A 413 8.53 25.29 -23.39
C ASP A 413 7.21 24.66 -23.86
N ILE A 414 7.12 24.33 -25.14
CA ILE A 414 5.95 23.68 -25.77
C ILE A 414 5.71 22.26 -25.22
N PHE A 415 6.77 21.50 -24.90
CA PHE A 415 6.64 20.15 -24.33
C PHE A 415 6.31 20.17 -22.83
N SER A 416 6.61 21.27 -22.13
CA SER A 416 6.28 21.42 -20.71
C SER A 416 4.78 21.57 -20.43
N GLY A 417 4.01 22.08 -21.41
CA GLY A 417 2.55 22.20 -21.34
C GLY A 417 2.04 23.20 -20.30
N THR A 418 2.85 24.20 -19.91
CA THR A 418 2.59 25.08 -18.76
C THR A 418 1.71 26.31 -19.01
N GLU A 419 1.33 26.63 -20.25
CA GLU A 419 0.47 27.79 -20.57
C GLU A 419 -0.88 27.40 -21.20
N GLU A 420 -1.93 28.16 -20.87
CA GLU A 420 -3.31 27.97 -21.37
C GLU A 420 -3.50 28.46 -22.83
N GLU A 421 -2.73 27.92 -23.77
CA GLU A 421 -2.99 28.09 -25.20
C GLU A 421 -4.33 27.41 -25.59
N PRO A 422 -5.19 28.05 -26.41
CA PRO A 422 -6.37 27.39 -26.97
C PRO A 422 -5.99 26.11 -27.72
N LYS A 423 -6.62 24.98 -27.38
CA LYS A 423 -6.32 23.63 -27.91
C LYS A 423 -6.13 23.57 -29.45
N GLN A 424 -6.84 24.40 -30.20
CA GLN A 424 -6.71 24.47 -31.66
C GLN A 424 -5.39 25.09 -32.14
N LYS A 425 -4.86 26.10 -31.45
CA LYS A 425 -3.50 26.62 -31.71
C LYS A 425 -2.45 25.58 -31.31
N GLN A 426 -2.58 25.00 -30.12
CA GLN A 426 -1.68 23.95 -29.62
C GLN A 426 -1.57 22.79 -30.64
N LYS A 427 -2.69 22.30 -31.18
CA LYS A 427 -2.69 21.28 -32.24
C LYS A 427 -2.02 21.76 -33.54
N GLN A 428 -2.28 23.00 -33.99
CA GLN A 428 -1.60 23.54 -35.18
C GLN A 428 -0.09 23.68 -34.97
N HIS A 429 0.35 24.07 -33.78
CA HIS A 429 1.77 24.15 -33.43
C HIS A 429 2.42 22.77 -33.38
N GLN A 430 1.77 21.76 -32.79
CA GLN A 430 2.22 20.38 -32.79
C GLN A 430 2.39 19.83 -34.22
N ILE A 431 1.40 20.07 -35.11
CA ILE A 431 1.47 19.69 -36.53
C ILE A 431 2.71 20.31 -37.21
N MET A 432 3.02 21.58 -36.92
CA MET A 432 4.20 22.27 -37.43
C MET A 432 5.51 21.66 -36.90
N VAL A 433 5.62 21.41 -35.59
CA VAL A 433 6.81 20.82 -34.95
C VAL A 433 7.09 19.41 -35.46
N ILE A 434 6.04 18.57 -35.58
CA ILE A 434 6.12 17.24 -36.18
C ILE A 434 6.62 17.34 -37.61
N ALA A 435 5.99 18.19 -38.44
CA ALA A 435 6.36 18.34 -39.84
C ALA A 435 7.81 18.84 -40.02
N LEU A 436 8.28 19.78 -39.18
CA LEU A 436 9.68 20.22 -39.16
C LEU A 436 10.65 19.07 -38.82
N ASN A 437 10.33 18.28 -37.79
CA ASN A 437 11.12 17.10 -37.41
C ASN A 437 11.14 16.03 -38.52
N GLN A 438 10.02 15.83 -39.22
CA GLN A 438 9.95 14.91 -40.36
C GLN A 438 10.76 15.43 -41.57
N VAL A 439 10.71 16.72 -41.89
CA VAL A 439 11.55 17.32 -42.97
C VAL A 439 13.04 17.24 -42.64
N PHE A 440 13.44 17.50 -41.39
CA PHE A 440 14.83 17.31 -40.96
C PHE A 440 15.25 15.84 -41.08
N THR A 441 14.39 14.92 -40.65
CA THR A 441 14.63 13.48 -40.71
C THR A 441 14.87 13.01 -42.15
N ASP A 442 13.96 13.33 -43.08
CA ASP A 442 14.12 13.01 -44.51
C ASP A 442 15.46 13.53 -45.07
N LYS A 443 15.85 14.77 -44.71
CA LYS A 443 17.11 15.40 -45.17
C LYS A 443 18.37 14.69 -44.68
N ILE A 444 18.37 14.10 -43.48
CA ILE A 444 19.54 13.42 -42.92
C ILE A 444 19.51 11.90 -43.06
N GLN A 445 18.36 11.31 -43.40
CA GLN A 445 18.18 9.85 -43.44
C GLN A 445 19.23 9.12 -44.29
N PRO A 446 19.65 9.61 -45.49
CA PRO A 446 20.70 8.95 -46.27
C PRO A 446 22.06 8.89 -45.56
N LEU A 447 22.41 9.93 -44.79
CA LEU A 447 23.66 10.00 -44.03
C LEU A 447 23.60 9.07 -42.80
N VAL A 448 22.45 9.05 -42.11
CA VAL A 448 22.19 8.13 -41.00
C VAL A 448 22.28 6.67 -41.47
N ASP A 449 21.73 6.36 -42.66
CA ASP A 449 21.79 5.02 -43.25
C ASP A 449 23.15 4.64 -43.84
N GLU A 450 23.97 5.61 -44.22
CA GLU A 450 25.37 5.37 -44.58
C GLU A 450 26.23 5.09 -43.34
N LEU A 451 26.15 5.96 -42.32
CA LEU A 451 26.85 5.78 -41.05
C LEU A 451 26.42 4.49 -40.34
N ALA A 452 25.13 4.15 -40.34
CA ALA A 452 24.62 2.90 -39.74
C ALA A 452 25.08 1.61 -40.44
N LYS A 453 25.92 1.66 -41.49
CA LYS A 453 26.66 0.50 -42.04
C LYS A 453 27.94 0.20 -41.26
N ASN A 454 28.60 1.20 -40.69
CA ASN A 454 29.83 1.05 -39.88
C ASN A 454 29.59 0.21 -38.61
N SER A 455 30.63 -0.28 -37.94
CA SER A 455 30.50 -0.84 -36.58
C SER A 455 30.24 0.28 -35.56
N ILE A 456 29.75 -0.07 -34.36
CA ILE A 456 29.59 0.92 -33.27
C ILE A 456 30.96 1.53 -32.92
N ASP A 457 32.00 0.71 -32.78
CA ASP A 457 33.37 1.16 -32.50
C ASP A 457 33.91 2.13 -33.57
N LYS A 458 33.63 1.86 -34.84
CA LYS A 458 34.01 2.76 -35.94
C LYS A 458 33.21 4.07 -35.88
N LEU A 459 31.91 4.02 -35.60
CA LEU A 459 31.09 5.22 -35.39
C LEU A 459 31.66 6.09 -34.27
N ILE A 460 32.01 5.49 -33.11
CA ILE A 460 32.60 6.18 -31.96
C ILE A 460 33.92 6.86 -32.34
N ALA A 461 34.82 6.13 -33.01
CA ALA A 461 36.10 6.69 -33.48
C ALA A 461 35.90 7.89 -34.44
N GLU A 462 34.87 7.84 -35.27
CA GLU A 462 34.53 8.86 -36.28
C GLU A 462 33.70 10.05 -35.73
N ILE A 463 33.25 10.04 -34.46
CA ILE A 463 32.47 11.15 -33.86
C ILE A 463 33.25 12.47 -33.98
N PRO A 464 32.66 13.56 -34.54
CA PRO A 464 33.31 14.87 -34.64
C PRO A 464 33.71 15.43 -33.28
N ALA A 465 34.83 16.16 -33.21
CA ALA A 465 35.33 16.72 -31.94
C ALA A 465 34.30 17.64 -31.23
N SER A 466 33.50 18.41 -31.98
CA SER A 466 32.41 19.24 -31.44
C SER A 466 31.31 18.45 -30.71
N CYS A 467 31.23 17.15 -30.94
CA CYS A 467 30.27 16.24 -30.33
C CYS A 467 30.87 15.40 -29.17
N ARG A 468 32.11 15.73 -28.73
CA ARG A 468 32.81 15.03 -27.64
C ARG A 468 32.84 15.82 -26.33
N ASP A 469 32.72 17.14 -26.35
CA ASP A 469 32.81 18.00 -25.17
C ASP A 469 31.57 17.89 -24.26
N GLU A 470 31.75 17.45 -23.01
CA GLU A 470 30.64 17.25 -22.05
C GLU A 470 29.96 18.55 -21.55
N GLY A 471 30.59 19.72 -21.72
CA GLY A 471 30.35 20.84 -20.82
C GLY A 471 29.55 22.06 -21.31
N LYS A 472 29.39 22.30 -22.62
CA LYS A 472 28.94 23.64 -23.12
C LYS A 472 28.09 23.70 -24.39
N ILE A 473 27.98 22.63 -25.18
CA ILE A 473 27.24 22.64 -26.45
C ILE A 473 25.93 21.90 -26.24
N ASP A 474 24.81 22.53 -26.60
CA ASP A 474 23.57 21.79 -26.87
C ASP A 474 23.76 20.99 -28.16
N TRP A 475 24.30 19.78 -28.02
CA TRP A 475 24.56 18.87 -29.13
C TRP A 475 23.28 18.28 -29.75
N LEU A 476 22.10 18.58 -29.17
CA LEU A 476 20.79 18.33 -29.81
C LEU A 476 20.40 19.48 -30.76
N ALA A 477 21.02 20.66 -30.64
CA ALA A 477 20.94 21.76 -31.60
C ALA A 477 22.02 21.66 -32.70
N ASP A 478 23.20 21.09 -32.41
CA ASP A 478 24.16 20.71 -33.46
C ASP A 478 23.60 19.55 -34.32
N SER A 479 23.23 19.88 -35.56
CA SER A 479 22.68 18.96 -36.54
C SER A 479 23.62 17.80 -36.89
N GLN A 480 24.94 18.00 -36.82
CA GLN A 480 25.95 16.99 -37.13
C GLN A 480 26.08 15.99 -35.99
N CYS A 481 26.01 16.44 -34.74
CA CYS A 481 25.93 15.56 -33.58
C CYS A 481 24.61 14.76 -33.59
N LYS A 482 23.50 15.40 -33.96
CA LYS A 482 22.18 14.75 -34.13
C LYS A 482 22.16 13.63 -35.17
N VAL A 483 22.99 13.72 -36.21
CA VAL A 483 23.20 12.64 -37.21
C VAL A 483 23.92 11.44 -36.60
N TYR A 484 25.04 11.65 -35.88
CA TYR A 484 25.78 10.58 -35.23
C TYR A 484 24.97 9.90 -34.13
N SER A 485 24.26 10.68 -33.31
CA SER A 485 23.35 10.18 -32.27
C SER A 485 22.29 9.25 -32.86
N ARG A 486 21.63 9.65 -33.96
CA ARG A 486 20.64 8.80 -34.66
C ARG A 486 21.25 7.54 -35.28
N ALA A 487 22.45 7.61 -35.83
CA ALA A 487 23.14 6.43 -36.37
C ALA A 487 23.48 5.42 -35.27
N LEU A 488 23.91 5.89 -34.09
CA LEU A 488 24.18 5.06 -32.91
C LEU A 488 22.89 4.47 -32.32
N SER A 489 21.85 5.28 -32.09
CA SER A 489 20.55 4.77 -31.62
C SER A 489 19.97 3.72 -32.58
N LYS A 490 20.12 3.90 -33.91
CA LYS A 490 19.71 2.89 -34.90
C LYS A 490 20.52 1.58 -34.80
N LYS A 491 21.77 1.61 -34.33
CA LYS A 491 22.53 0.40 -34.01
C LYS A 491 22.00 -0.28 -32.75
N PHE A 492 21.89 0.46 -31.65
CA PHE A 492 21.40 -0.06 -30.37
C PHE A 492 19.95 -0.60 -30.48
N GLN A 493 19.10 0.01 -31.32
CA GLN A 493 17.73 -0.45 -31.56
C GLN A 493 17.66 -1.84 -32.19
N ASN A 494 18.68 -2.26 -32.96
CA ASN A 494 18.74 -3.59 -33.56
C ASN A 494 19.22 -4.70 -32.61
N GLN A 495 19.80 -4.36 -31.46
CA GLN A 495 20.30 -5.32 -30.48
C GLN A 495 19.18 -5.83 -29.54
N THR A 496 19.31 -7.01 -28.94
CA THR A 496 18.37 -7.46 -27.90
C THR A 496 18.58 -6.72 -26.57
N LEU A 497 17.66 -6.89 -25.61
CA LEU A 497 17.81 -6.29 -24.29
C LEU A 497 19.02 -6.89 -23.53
N GLU A 498 19.26 -8.18 -23.72
CA GLU A 498 20.39 -8.92 -23.16
C GLU A 498 21.71 -8.44 -23.78
N GLU A 499 21.76 -8.22 -25.10
CA GLU A 499 22.93 -7.68 -25.79
C GLU A 499 23.26 -6.24 -25.38
N LEU A 500 22.24 -5.40 -25.15
CA LEU A 500 22.42 -4.05 -24.61
C LEU A 500 22.95 -4.12 -23.17
N SER A 501 22.31 -4.91 -22.30
CA SER A 501 22.74 -5.09 -20.90
C SER A 501 24.17 -5.61 -20.80
N ALA A 502 24.53 -6.61 -21.62
CA ALA A 502 25.87 -7.20 -21.65
C ALA A 502 26.95 -6.25 -22.24
N SER A 503 26.56 -5.12 -22.84
CA SER A 503 27.48 -4.09 -23.34
C SER A 503 27.46 -2.79 -22.53
N LYS A 504 26.75 -2.75 -21.40
CA LYS A 504 26.66 -1.61 -20.48
C LYS A 504 28.03 -1.03 -20.10
N ASP A 505 28.93 -1.87 -19.59
CA ASP A 505 30.25 -1.41 -19.09
C ASP A 505 31.17 -0.85 -20.20
N LYS A 506 30.79 -0.99 -21.49
CA LYS A 506 31.47 -0.41 -22.65
C LYS A 506 30.90 0.96 -23.06
N TYR A 507 29.66 1.29 -22.67
CA TYR A 507 28.93 2.48 -23.15
C TYR A 507 28.36 3.37 -22.03
N GLU A 508 28.37 2.95 -20.77
CA GLU A 508 27.99 3.79 -19.61
C GLU A 508 29.16 4.35 -18.80
N ASN A 509 30.34 3.72 -18.85
CA ASN A 509 31.50 4.22 -18.10
C ASN A 509 31.97 5.56 -18.67
N LYS A 510 32.09 6.56 -17.79
CA LYS A 510 32.52 7.92 -18.14
C LYS A 510 34.01 8.16 -17.96
N ASP A 511 34.63 7.38 -17.07
CA ASP A 511 35.91 7.74 -16.44
C ASP A 511 37.13 7.51 -17.35
N GLU A 512 36.93 6.86 -18.50
CA GLU A 512 37.90 6.76 -19.60
C GLU A 512 37.23 7.22 -20.91
N ASP A 513 37.62 8.39 -21.43
CA ASP A 513 37.19 8.98 -22.72
C ASP A 513 35.67 8.96 -23.00
N GLY A 514 34.84 9.18 -21.96
CA GLY A 514 33.38 9.04 -22.00
C GLY A 514 32.65 9.95 -23.00
N PHE A 515 32.35 9.44 -24.19
CA PHE A 515 31.52 10.13 -25.18
C PHE A 515 30.06 10.26 -24.70
N LEU A 516 29.70 11.42 -24.13
CA LEU A 516 28.34 11.72 -23.64
C LEU A 516 27.22 11.37 -24.66
N LEU A 517 27.46 11.66 -25.95
CA LEU A 517 26.54 11.35 -27.04
C LEU A 517 26.29 9.84 -27.22
N VAL A 518 27.32 9.01 -27.01
CA VAL A 518 27.23 7.53 -27.10
C VAL A 518 26.45 7.00 -25.92
N TYR A 519 26.77 7.47 -24.71
CA TYR A 519 26.03 7.14 -23.49
C TYR A 519 24.54 7.44 -23.64
N VAL A 520 24.17 8.67 -24.05
CA VAL A 520 22.75 9.04 -24.23
C VAL A 520 22.08 8.24 -25.36
N ALA A 521 22.78 7.97 -26.46
CA ALA A 521 22.24 7.17 -27.56
C ALA A 521 21.99 5.70 -27.16
N TYR A 522 22.83 5.13 -26.28
CA TYR A 522 22.68 3.81 -25.68
C TYR A 522 21.56 3.79 -24.63
N SER A 523 21.65 4.67 -23.61
CA SER A 523 20.74 4.67 -22.47
C SER A 523 19.30 4.96 -22.88
N SER A 524 19.08 5.87 -23.84
CA SER A 524 17.73 6.16 -24.36
C SER A 524 17.07 4.92 -24.97
N VAL A 525 17.84 4.09 -25.69
CA VAL A 525 17.31 2.88 -26.34
C VAL A 525 17.10 1.75 -25.32
N LEU A 526 17.99 1.63 -24.32
CA LEU A 526 17.82 0.71 -23.20
C LEU A 526 16.52 1.03 -22.42
N HIS A 527 16.38 2.29 -21.97
CA HIS A 527 15.16 2.78 -21.31
C HIS A 527 13.91 2.62 -22.19
N GLU A 528 13.97 2.90 -23.50
CA GLU A 528 12.82 2.72 -24.40
C GLU A 528 12.32 1.26 -24.41
N LYS A 529 13.24 0.29 -24.41
CA LYS A 529 12.92 -1.15 -24.42
C LYS A 529 12.41 -1.65 -23.08
N GLU A 530 13.08 -1.30 -21.98
CA GLU A 530 12.64 -1.71 -20.64
C GLU A 530 11.33 -1.04 -20.22
N ARG A 531 11.07 0.20 -20.63
CA ARG A 531 9.76 0.86 -20.46
C ARG A 531 8.65 0.11 -21.21
N LYS A 532 8.89 -0.32 -22.46
CA LYS A 532 7.90 -1.11 -23.22
C LYS A 532 7.65 -2.48 -22.58
N GLN A 533 8.71 -3.17 -22.14
CA GLN A 533 8.59 -4.43 -21.41
C GLN A 533 7.81 -4.26 -20.09
N TYR A 534 8.08 -3.18 -19.34
CA TYR A 534 7.34 -2.84 -18.12
C TYR A 534 5.87 -2.55 -18.40
N LEU A 535 5.57 -1.77 -19.44
CA LEU A 535 4.18 -1.48 -19.86
C LEU A 535 3.43 -2.78 -20.22
N GLU A 536 4.05 -3.71 -20.95
CA GLU A 536 3.46 -5.02 -21.23
C GLU A 536 3.19 -5.81 -19.94
N LEU A 537 4.15 -5.88 -19.02
CA LEU A 537 4.00 -6.52 -17.71
C LEU A 537 2.93 -5.85 -16.83
N SER A 538 2.77 -4.53 -16.90
CA SER A 538 1.81 -3.77 -16.07
C SER A 538 0.33 -4.12 -16.33
N ASN A 539 0.04 -4.81 -17.45
CA ASN A 539 -1.29 -5.32 -17.78
C ASN A 539 -1.64 -6.62 -17.02
N ASP A 540 -0.68 -7.27 -16.38
CA ASP A 540 -0.85 -8.55 -15.69
C ASP A 540 0.02 -8.58 -14.43
N ASP A 541 -0.60 -8.29 -13.27
CA ASP A 541 0.08 -8.27 -11.96
C ASP A 541 0.83 -9.57 -11.65
N THR A 542 0.36 -10.72 -12.14
CA THR A 542 1.02 -12.02 -11.91
C THR A 542 2.31 -12.11 -12.72
N LYS A 543 2.31 -11.62 -13.98
CA LYS A 543 3.54 -11.51 -14.78
C LYS A 543 4.49 -10.45 -14.23
N ARG A 544 4.01 -9.27 -13.80
CA ARG A 544 4.86 -8.22 -13.21
C ARG A 544 5.57 -8.71 -11.95
N GLU A 545 4.83 -9.31 -11.01
CA GLU A 545 5.41 -9.87 -9.77
C GLU A 545 6.38 -11.03 -10.06
N ALA A 546 6.09 -11.88 -11.05
CA ALA A 546 7.01 -12.95 -11.46
C ALA A 546 8.30 -12.40 -12.09
N ALA A 547 8.20 -11.37 -12.93
CA ALA A 547 9.35 -10.68 -13.54
C ALA A 547 10.20 -9.97 -12.49
N TYR A 548 9.58 -9.25 -11.55
CA TYR A 548 10.25 -8.64 -10.39
C TYR A 548 11.04 -9.68 -9.58
N ARG A 549 10.41 -10.80 -9.24
CA ARG A 549 11.05 -11.90 -8.50
C ARG A 549 12.18 -12.57 -9.27
N GLN A 550 12.09 -12.66 -10.59
CA GLN A 550 13.19 -13.17 -11.42
C GLN A 550 14.34 -12.16 -11.54
N CYS A 551 14.02 -10.87 -11.63
CA CYS A 551 14.99 -9.78 -11.60
C CYS A 551 15.84 -9.80 -10.32
N LEU A 552 15.22 -9.85 -9.13
CA LEU A 552 15.95 -9.96 -7.86
C LEU A 552 16.87 -11.20 -7.80
N LYS A 553 16.44 -12.35 -8.34
CA LYS A 553 17.28 -13.55 -8.43
C LYS A 553 18.47 -13.37 -9.37
N ASN A 554 18.26 -12.73 -10.52
CA ASN A 554 19.33 -12.41 -11.47
C ASN A 554 20.40 -11.55 -10.79
N ILE A 555 19.96 -10.50 -10.08
CA ILE A 555 20.84 -9.59 -9.31
C ILE A 555 21.60 -10.34 -8.21
N SER A 556 20.92 -11.17 -7.40
CA SER A 556 21.58 -12.02 -6.39
C SER A 556 22.68 -12.88 -7.02
N GLY A 557 22.39 -13.51 -8.17
CA GLY A 557 23.34 -14.34 -8.92
C GLY A 557 24.49 -13.58 -9.62
N ILE A 558 24.44 -12.25 -9.67
CA ILE A 558 25.56 -11.37 -10.08
C ILE A 558 26.35 -10.94 -8.83
N ILE A 559 25.68 -10.47 -7.78
CA ILE A 559 26.27 -10.05 -6.50
C ILE A 559 27.08 -11.19 -5.86
N GLU A 560 26.57 -12.43 -5.91
CA GLU A 560 27.28 -13.62 -5.42
C GLU A 560 28.64 -13.84 -6.08
N LYS A 561 28.79 -13.47 -7.35
CA LYS A 561 30.03 -13.63 -8.14
C LYS A 561 30.94 -12.39 -8.11
N SER A 562 30.39 -11.23 -7.76
CA SER A 562 31.10 -9.96 -7.73
C SER A 562 31.98 -9.82 -6.48
N TYR A 563 33.04 -9.02 -6.58
CA TYR A 563 33.54 -8.24 -5.45
C TYR A 563 32.64 -7.01 -5.27
N ILE A 564 32.39 -6.56 -4.04
CA ILE A 564 31.45 -5.46 -3.75
C ILE A 564 32.18 -4.38 -2.96
N SER A 565 31.92 -3.12 -3.30
CA SER A 565 32.43 -1.93 -2.65
C SER A 565 31.37 -1.22 -1.79
N GLU A 566 31.74 -0.12 -1.14
CA GLU A 566 30.79 0.82 -0.54
C GLU A 566 30.15 1.77 -1.59
N GLU A 567 30.71 1.82 -2.80
CA GLU A 567 30.24 2.66 -3.93
C GLU A 567 29.22 1.92 -4.83
N ASP A 568 29.18 0.59 -4.78
CA ASP A 568 28.17 -0.23 -5.45
C ASP A 568 26.77 0.07 -4.88
N SER A 569 25.81 0.35 -5.77
CA SER A 569 24.44 0.70 -5.40
C SER A 569 23.41 -0.11 -6.18
N ALA A 570 22.18 -0.17 -5.67
CA ALA A 570 21.08 -0.90 -6.30
C ALA A 570 20.87 -0.55 -7.78
N SER A 571 20.90 0.73 -8.14
CA SER A 571 20.76 1.18 -9.54
C SER A 571 21.93 0.75 -10.44
N SER A 572 23.13 0.56 -9.89
CA SER A 572 24.28 0.05 -10.65
C SER A 572 24.07 -1.41 -11.07
N TYR A 573 23.44 -2.21 -10.19
CA TYR A 573 23.07 -3.61 -10.41
C TYR A 573 21.79 -3.79 -11.22
N ALA A 574 20.81 -2.89 -11.10
CA ALA A 574 19.62 -2.88 -11.95
C ALA A 574 20.00 -2.90 -13.44
N ARG A 575 20.93 -2.04 -13.86
CA ARG A 575 21.43 -1.98 -15.24
C ARG A 575 22.33 -3.16 -15.65
N ARG A 576 22.85 -3.95 -14.70
CA ARG A 576 23.66 -5.16 -14.96
C ARG A 576 22.78 -6.40 -15.19
N ALA A 577 21.48 -6.33 -14.89
CA ALA A 577 20.54 -7.45 -15.02
C ALA A 577 19.44 -7.10 -16.05
N PRO A 578 19.31 -7.84 -17.17
CA PRO A 578 18.33 -7.52 -18.21
C PRO A 578 16.89 -7.47 -17.68
N GLY A 579 16.19 -6.35 -17.92
CA GLY A 579 14.80 -6.16 -17.50
C GLY A 579 14.63 -5.75 -16.03
N CYS A 580 15.71 -5.37 -15.34
CA CYS A 580 15.65 -4.89 -13.95
C CYS A 580 15.54 -3.37 -13.81
N LEU A 581 16.05 -2.58 -14.76
CA LEU A 581 15.94 -1.11 -14.71
C LEU A 581 14.47 -0.67 -14.71
N ALA A 582 13.63 -1.46 -15.38
CA ALA A 582 12.17 -1.40 -15.33
C ALA A 582 11.58 -1.34 -13.91
N PHE A 583 12.19 -1.97 -12.91
CA PHE A 583 11.71 -1.95 -11.52
C PHE A 583 12.38 -0.86 -10.68
N SER A 584 13.60 -0.45 -11.04
CA SER A 584 14.35 0.62 -10.34
C SER A 584 14.10 2.03 -10.91
N SER A 585 13.09 2.23 -11.76
CA SER A 585 12.81 3.55 -12.36
C SER A 585 11.37 3.77 -12.88
N SER A 586 10.39 2.92 -12.54
CA SER A 586 9.03 3.00 -13.10
C SER A 586 7.99 3.55 -12.12
N LEU A 587 7.92 3.01 -10.90
CA LEU A 587 6.98 3.38 -9.86
C LEU A 587 7.72 3.49 -8.55
N ARG A 588 7.59 4.63 -7.86
CA ARG A 588 8.31 4.94 -6.61
C ARG A 588 8.23 3.84 -5.54
N ILE A 589 7.15 3.08 -5.49
CA ILE A 589 6.98 1.95 -4.56
C ILE A 589 7.70 0.69 -5.05
N GLU A 590 7.64 0.34 -6.34
CA GLU A 590 8.40 -0.79 -6.87
C GLU A 590 9.90 -0.50 -6.88
N GLU A 591 10.29 0.75 -7.14
CA GLU A 591 11.64 1.31 -6.96
C GLU A 591 12.12 1.18 -5.51
N SER A 592 11.36 1.69 -4.54
CA SER A 592 11.72 1.58 -3.11
C SER A 592 11.85 0.13 -2.64
N ARG A 593 10.96 -0.77 -3.10
CA ARG A 593 11.01 -2.21 -2.81
C ARG A 593 12.21 -2.88 -3.49
N PHE A 594 12.49 -2.54 -4.75
CA PHE A 594 13.61 -3.03 -5.54
C PHE A 594 14.96 -2.63 -4.93
N ASP A 595 15.13 -1.34 -4.62
CA ASP A 595 16.37 -0.80 -4.07
C ASP A 595 16.62 -1.40 -2.68
N TYR A 596 15.60 -1.47 -1.83
CA TYR A 596 15.72 -2.09 -0.52
C TYR A 596 16.23 -3.53 -0.58
N PHE A 597 15.61 -4.40 -1.40
CA PHE A 597 16.05 -5.80 -1.49
C PHE A 597 17.39 -5.96 -2.22
N THR A 598 17.78 -5.01 -3.09
CA THR A 598 19.09 -5.01 -3.72
C THR A 598 20.19 -4.56 -2.77
N GLU A 599 20.00 -3.48 -2.00
CA GLU A 599 20.93 -3.09 -0.92
C GLU A 599 21.02 -4.17 0.17
N THR A 600 19.91 -4.85 0.49
CA THR A 600 19.93 -6.02 1.39
C THR A 600 20.89 -7.11 0.86
N LEU A 601 20.88 -7.39 -0.45
CA LEU A 601 21.81 -8.34 -1.07
C LEU A 601 23.27 -7.83 -1.07
N LEU A 602 23.49 -6.54 -1.32
CA LEU A 602 24.82 -5.93 -1.25
C LEU A 602 25.37 -5.97 0.19
N ASN A 603 24.56 -5.62 1.19
CA ASN A 603 24.92 -5.66 2.61
C ASN A 603 25.20 -7.08 3.11
N LYS A 604 24.41 -8.07 2.68
CA LYS A 604 24.67 -9.50 2.90
C LYS A 604 26.03 -9.92 2.36
N LYS A 605 26.39 -9.47 1.15
CA LYS A 605 27.67 -9.79 0.49
C LYS A 605 28.86 -9.05 1.11
N ARG A 606 28.70 -7.76 1.46
CA ARG A 606 29.65 -6.95 2.25
C ARG A 606 29.97 -7.62 3.60
N PHE A 607 28.94 -8.08 4.32
CA PHE A 607 29.09 -8.82 5.58
C PHE A 607 29.87 -10.13 5.40
N GLN A 608 29.59 -10.89 4.34
CA GLN A 608 30.35 -12.11 4.01
C GLN A 608 31.83 -11.78 3.75
N GLN A 609 32.14 -10.79 2.91
CA GLN A 609 33.51 -10.37 2.60
C GLN A 609 34.26 -9.92 3.87
N ALA A 610 33.64 -9.08 4.70
CA ALA A 610 34.21 -8.62 5.96
C ALA A 610 34.43 -9.75 7.00
N SER A 611 33.68 -10.85 6.91
CA SER A 611 33.88 -12.02 7.79
C SER A 611 35.06 -12.90 7.34
N VAL A 612 35.30 -13.05 6.02
CA VAL A 612 36.47 -13.74 5.48
C VAL A 612 37.77 -13.00 5.82
N VAL A 613 37.77 -11.66 5.74
CA VAL A 613 38.92 -10.81 6.12
C VAL A 613 39.26 -10.88 7.63
N LYS A 614 38.38 -11.43 8.47
CA LYS A 614 38.62 -11.67 9.90
C LYS A 614 39.02 -13.12 10.24
N GLN A 615 39.15 -13.99 9.25
CA GLN A 615 39.52 -15.40 9.41
C GLN A 615 40.89 -15.75 8.76
N ASN A 616 41.40 -14.86 7.91
CA ASN A 616 42.77 -14.89 7.37
C ASN A 616 43.69 -13.96 8.16
#